data_AF-A0A3D2SIT9-F1
#
_entry.id   AF-A0A3D2SIT9-F1
#
_cell.length_a   1.000
_cell.length_b   1.000
_cell.length_c   1.000
_cell.angle_alpha   90.00
_cell.angle_beta   90.00
_cell.angle_gamma   90.00
#
_symmetry.space_group_name_H-M   'P 1'
#
loop_
_entity.id
_entity.type
_entity.pdbx_description
1 polymer ?
#
loop_
_entity_poly.entity_id
_entity_poly.type
_entity_poly.pdbx_seq_one_letter_code
_entity_poly.pdbx_strand_id
1 'polypeptide(L)'
;SKIMTKKLFKYFIDPYQQTWSQTASLKKVLATTNLEEFEKEYFEMAGFEDYQSYCQAINPIYVFENVKIPLIILNAEDDPVCSIKNLEPYKDV
;
A
#
# COMPACT_ATOMS: atom_id res chain seq x y z
N SER A 1 -5.92 11.34 4.58
CA SER A 1 -5.57 12.56 5.34
C SER A 1 -4.88 13.58 4.43
N LYS A 2 -5.46 14.78 4.24
CA LYS A 2 -4.89 15.83 3.36
C LYS A 2 -3.48 16.28 3.78
N ILE A 3 -3.21 16.32 5.09
CA ILE A 3 -1.90 16.70 5.64
C ILE A 3 -0.84 15.64 5.29
N MET A 4 -1.18 14.36 5.41
CA MET A 4 -0.25 13.28 5.10
C MET A 4 0.11 13.28 3.62
N THR A 5 -0.88 13.43 2.72
CA THR A 5 -0.65 13.53 1.28
C THR A 5 0.32 14.66 0.94
N LYS A 6 0.14 15.87 1.52
CA LYS A 6 1.10 16.97 1.33
C LYS A 6 2.53 16.64 1.80
N LYS A 7 2.67 15.89 2.89
CA LYS A 7 4.00 15.43 3.34
C LYS A 7 4.61 14.44 2.35
N LEU A 8 3.80 13.53 1.79
CA LEU A 8 4.28 12.60 0.78
C LEU A 8 4.83 13.33 -0.45
N PHE A 9 4.09 14.31 -0.98
CA PHE A 9 4.58 15.14 -2.08
C PHE A 9 5.91 15.82 -1.76
N LYS A 10 5.94 16.54 -0.63
CA LYS A 10 7.10 17.32 -0.22
C LYS A 10 8.38 16.49 -0.10
N TYR A 11 8.27 15.27 0.43
CA TYR A 11 9.45 14.46 0.76
C TYR A 11 9.81 13.43 -0.32
N PHE A 12 8.83 12.91 -1.07
CA PHE A 12 9.03 11.75 -1.93
C PHE A 12 8.72 11.99 -3.41
N ILE A 13 7.93 13.02 -3.77
CA ILE A 13 7.60 13.30 -5.17
C ILE A 13 8.35 14.54 -5.67
N ASP A 14 8.16 15.68 -5.01
CA ASP A 14 8.68 16.98 -5.48
C ASP A 14 10.21 17.00 -5.66
N PRO A 15 11.03 16.44 -4.75
CA PRO A 15 12.48 16.42 -4.93
C PRO A 15 12.96 15.54 -6.09
N TYR A 16 12.12 14.61 -6.57
CA TYR A 16 12.48 13.57 -7.54
C TYR A 16 11.66 13.59 -8.82
N GLN A 17 10.90 14.67 -9.09
CA GLN A 17 10.04 14.74 -10.28
C GLN A 17 10.80 14.50 -11.59
N GLN A 18 12.05 14.95 -11.68
CA GLN A 18 12.88 14.73 -12.87
C GLN A 18 13.17 13.24 -13.09
N THR A 19 13.44 12.49 -12.02
CA THR A 19 13.63 11.02 -12.06
C THR A 19 12.41 10.33 -12.67
N TRP A 20 11.22 10.80 -12.29
CA TRP A 20 9.96 10.19 -12.71
C TRP A 20 9.35 10.83 -13.96
N SER A 21 10.05 11.75 -14.63
CA SER A 21 9.51 12.54 -15.74
C SER A 21 8.99 11.71 -16.93
N GLN A 22 9.49 10.48 -17.08
CA GLN A 22 9.05 9.53 -18.12
C GLN A 22 7.94 8.57 -17.66
N THR A 23 7.55 8.61 -16.38
CA THR A 23 6.53 7.72 -15.80
C THR A 23 5.16 8.25 -16.16
N ALA A 24 4.33 7.40 -16.78
CA ALA A 24 3.02 7.81 -17.27
C ALA A 24 2.09 8.25 -16.12
N SER A 25 2.19 7.58 -14.96
CA SER A 25 1.38 7.90 -13.79
C SER A 25 1.77 9.19 -13.07
N LEU A 26 2.93 9.81 -13.33
CA LEU A 26 3.40 10.99 -12.57
C LEU A 26 2.36 12.12 -12.55
N LYS A 27 1.71 12.38 -13.70
CA LYS A 27 0.65 13.39 -13.80
C LYS A 27 -0.57 13.03 -12.95
N LYS A 28 -0.93 11.74 -12.89
CA LYS A 28 -2.05 11.25 -12.09
C LYS A 28 -1.72 11.36 -10.61
N VAL A 29 -0.53 10.93 -10.19
CA VAL A 29 -0.04 11.08 -8.81
C VAL A 29 -0.13 12.54 -8.37
N LEU A 30 0.43 13.49 -9.13
CA LEU A 30 0.39 14.93 -8.81
C LEU A 30 -1.02 15.53 -8.69
N ALA A 31 -2.05 14.89 -9.26
CA ALA A 31 -3.44 15.33 -9.17
C ALA A 31 -4.18 14.80 -7.93
N THR A 32 -3.58 13.87 -7.18
CA THR A 32 -4.22 13.22 -6.02
C THR A 32 -4.37 14.19 -4.84
N THR A 33 -5.49 14.10 -4.12
CA THR A 33 -5.85 15.04 -3.04
C THR A 33 -5.84 14.41 -1.66
N ASN A 34 -5.87 13.07 -1.62
CA ASN A 34 -5.89 12.29 -0.39
C ASN A 34 -4.97 11.05 -0.53
N LEU A 35 -4.86 10.29 0.56
CA LEU A 35 -3.88 9.21 0.67
C LEU A 35 -4.28 7.98 -0.13
N GLU A 36 -5.58 7.70 -0.20
CA GLU A 36 -6.13 6.57 -0.94
C GLU A 36 -5.93 6.79 -2.45
N GLU A 37 -6.24 7.99 -2.94
CA GLU A 37 -5.98 8.37 -4.34
C GLU A 37 -4.48 8.29 -4.67
N PHE A 38 -3.62 8.76 -3.76
CA PHE A 38 -2.16 8.69 -3.94
C PHE A 38 -1.68 7.25 -4.11
N GLU A 39 -2.10 6.36 -3.21
CA GLU A 39 -1.68 4.96 -3.20
C GLU A 39 -2.14 4.21 -4.47
N LYS A 40 -3.34 4.49 -4.95
CA LYS A 40 -3.89 3.93 -6.20
C LYS A 40 -3.17 4.35 -7.47
N GLU A 41 -2.47 5.48 -7.46
CA GLU A 41 -1.77 6.01 -8.64
C GLU A 41 -0.24 5.84 -8.58
N TYR A 42 0.32 5.62 -7.38
CA TYR A 42 1.77 5.58 -7.16
C TYR A 42 2.45 4.28 -7.63
N PHE A 43 1.71 3.20 -7.90
CA PHE A 43 2.25 1.86 -8.16
C PHE A 43 3.35 1.80 -9.24
N GLU A 44 3.28 2.60 -10.32
CA GLU A 44 4.34 2.64 -11.35
C GLU A 44 5.67 3.16 -10.79
N MET A 45 5.63 4.10 -9.86
CA MET A 45 6.83 4.62 -9.18
C MET A 45 7.43 3.59 -8.20
N ALA A 46 6.62 2.63 -7.75
CA ALA A 46 7.09 1.46 -7.00
C ALA A 46 7.63 0.35 -7.93
N GLY A 47 7.60 0.54 -9.25
CA GLY A 47 8.12 -0.41 -10.24
C GLY A 47 7.10 -1.46 -10.71
N PHE A 48 5.81 -1.23 -10.50
CA PHE A 48 4.75 -2.16 -10.90
C PHE A 48 4.00 -1.66 -12.13
N GLU A 49 3.57 -2.58 -13.00
CA GLU A 49 2.86 -2.24 -14.24
C GLU A 49 1.38 -1.91 -13.99
N ASP A 50 0.82 -2.44 -12.92
CA ASP A 50 -0.59 -2.28 -12.56
C ASP A 50 -0.80 -2.28 -11.04
N TYR A 51 -1.93 -1.73 -10.62
CA TYR A 51 -2.27 -1.61 -9.20
C TYR A 51 -2.51 -2.97 -8.52
N GLN A 52 -3.05 -3.95 -9.24
CA GLN A 52 -3.36 -5.26 -8.65
C GLN A 52 -2.07 -6.04 -8.34
N SER A 53 -1.10 -6.06 -9.26
CA SER A 53 0.21 -6.69 -9.04
C SER A 53 0.97 -6.02 -7.89
N TYR A 54 0.89 -4.69 -7.79
CA TYR A 54 1.41 -3.94 -6.64
C TYR A 54 0.76 -4.37 -5.32
N CYS A 55 -0.58 -4.35 -5.23
CA CYS A 55 -1.29 -4.76 -4.02
C CYS A 55 -0.95 -6.19 -3.60
N GLN A 56 -0.80 -7.11 -4.57
CA GLN A 56 -0.41 -8.49 -4.29
C GLN A 56 1.01 -8.58 -3.75
N ALA A 57 1.97 -7.84 -4.32
CA ALA A 57 3.36 -7.89 -3.92
C ALA A 57 3.62 -7.28 -2.53
N ILE A 58 2.89 -6.22 -2.15
CA ILE A 58 3.08 -5.56 -0.84
C ILE A 58 2.31 -6.23 0.29
N ASN A 59 1.38 -7.13 -0.01
CA ASN A 59 0.57 -7.79 1.00
C ASN A 59 1.30 -9.01 1.57
N PRO A 60 1.77 -8.96 2.83
CA PRO A 60 2.58 -10.03 3.41
C PRO A 60 1.81 -11.35 3.59
N ILE A 61 0.48 -11.34 3.47
CA ILE A 61 -0.32 -12.54 3.63
C ILE A 61 0.03 -13.62 2.61
N TYR A 62 0.41 -13.22 1.39
CA TYR A 62 0.76 -14.14 0.31
C TYR A 62 2.09 -14.88 0.53
N VAL A 63 2.91 -14.43 1.49
CA VAL A 63 4.15 -15.12 1.88
C VAL A 63 4.07 -15.68 3.30
N PHE A 64 2.91 -15.60 3.95
CA PHE A 64 2.74 -15.97 5.35
C PHE A 64 3.07 -17.45 5.62
N GLU A 65 2.79 -18.34 4.66
CA GLU A 65 3.14 -19.77 4.73
C GLU A 65 4.65 -20.06 4.81
N ASN A 66 5.50 -19.07 4.46
CA ASN A 66 6.94 -19.19 4.57
C ASN A 66 7.46 -18.96 5.99
N VAL A 67 6.63 -18.43 6.90
CA VAL A 67 7.00 -18.26 8.29
C VAL A 67 7.04 -19.62 8.99
N LYS A 68 8.24 -20.06 9.42
CA LYS A 68 8.45 -21.38 10.04
C LYS A 68 8.53 -21.35 11.56
N ILE A 69 8.53 -20.16 12.15
CA ILE A 69 8.53 -19.99 13.60
C ILE A 69 7.09 -20.03 14.14
N PRO A 70 6.85 -20.57 15.35
CA PRO A 70 5.53 -20.48 15.98
C PRO A 70 5.08 -19.04 16.15
N LEU A 71 3.82 -18.76 15.84
CA LEU A 71 3.21 -17.44 15.92
C LEU A 71 2.02 -17.44 16.87
N ILE A 72 1.78 -16.29 17.51
CA ILE A 72 0.54 -15.98 18.22
C ILE A 72 -0.06 -14.77 17.51
N ILE A 73 -1.30 -14.91 17.04
CA ILE A 73 -2.05 -13.81 16.42
C ILE A 73 -2.94 -13.19 17.50
N LEU A 74 -2.75 -11.90 17.74
CA LEU A 74 -3.58 -11.11 18.65
C LEU A 74 -4.35 -10.09 17.83
N ASN A 75 -5.68 -10.09 17.94
CA ASN A 75 -6.54 -9.14 17.27
C ASN A 75 -7.73 -8.81 18.18
N ALA A 76 -8.19 -7.56 18.14
CA ALA A 76 -9.39 -7.12 18.84
C ALA A 76 -10.59 -7.18 17.89
N GLU A 77 -11.75 -7.61 18.40
CA GLU A 77 -12.97 -7.74 17.59
C GLU A 77 -13.43 -6.39 17.01
N ASP A 78 -13.15 -5.29 17.72
CA ASP A 78 -13.54 -3.92 17.40
C ASP A 78 -12.39 -3.09 16.76
N ASP A 79 -11.31 -3.71 16.31
CA ASP A 79 -10.20 -3.00 15.67
C ASP A 79 -10.68 -2.28 14.38
N PRO A 80 -10.59 -0.94 14.31
CA PRO A 80 -11.11 -0.15 13.19
C PRO A 80 -10.23 -0.21 11.93
N VAL A 81 -9.04 -0.83 12.03
CA VAL A 81 -8.06 -0.93 10.94
C VAL A 81 -7.93 -2.38 10.48
N CYS A 82 -7.72 -3.31 11.42
CA CYS A 82 -7.56 -4.73 11.12
C CYS A 82 -8.84 -5.49 11.44
N SER A 83 -9.74 -5.56 10.46
CA SER A 83 -11.02 -6.26 10.62
C SER A 83 -10.83 -7.73 10.99
N ILE A 84 -11.60 -8.21 11.96
CA ILE A 84 -11.67 -9.63 12.34
C ILE A 84 -11.94 -10.56 11.13
N LYS A 85 -12.58 -10.05 10.07
CA LYS A 85 -12.81 -10.76 8.81
C LYS A 85 -11.53 -11.23 8.14
N ASN A 86 -10.40 -10.56 8.38
CA ASN A 86 -9.09 -10.96 7.85
C ASN A 86 -8.60 -12.29 8.43
N LEU A 87 -9.10 -12.68 9.61
CA LEU A 87 -8.78 -13.96 10.25
C LEU A 87 -9.60 -15.14 9.70
N GLU A 88 -10.81 -14.88 9.17
CA GLU A 88 -11.75 -15.94 8.77
C GLU A 88 -11.14 -17.00 7.83
N PRO A 89 -10.35 -16.65 6.79
CA PRO A 89 -9.73 -17.66 5.91
C PRO A 89 -8.74 -18.61 6.61
N TYR A 90 -8.31 -18.29 7.83
CA TYR A 90 -7.27 -19.00 8.59
C TYR A 90 -7.79 -19.67 9.86
N LYS A 91 -9.09 -19.61 10.15
CA LYS A 91 -9.66 -20.22 11.37
C LYS A 91 -9.69 -21.75 11.34
N ASP A 92 -9.83 -22.33 10.15
CA ASP A 92 -9.99 -23.78 9.95
C ASP A 92 -8.67 -24.49 9.59
N VAL A 93 -7.54 -23.77 9.61
CA VAL A 93 -6.20 -24.28 9.25
C VAL A 93 -5.47 -24.83 10.47
#